data_AF-A0A9Q2IBR1-F1
#
_entry.id   AF-A0A9Q2IBR1-F1
#
_cell.length_a   1.000
_cell.length_b   1.000
_cell.length_c   1.000
_cell.angle_alpha   90.00
_cell.angle_beta   90.00
_cell.angle_gamma   90.00
#
_symmetry.space_group_name_H-M   'P 1'
#
loop_
_entity.id
_entity.type
_entity.pdbx_description
1 polymer ?
#
loop_
_entity_poly.entity_id
_entity_poly.type
_entity_poly.pdbx_seq_one_letter_code
_entity_poly.pdbx_strand_id
1 'polypeptide(L)'
;MEQDKVSDNDFPTPNEFFLSVAMYETYKWDDTIFDKVLDLCKFQGAIDTYCVECKDRSLFVVNYPDHWASRADFRTKLQDPYILVVQAKCSRVKQHIACYVFRVYEKDGVTKIGQYPSAADAAKQDLKKYRKVLNEEHQKGYTKALGLFSHGVGAGSIVYLRKIFEHLIEEAHQEASKDGAWMSAHGERYLRLKMANKVKVLKDFLPSDLVQHPKLYGFLSQGLHNCPEEECLKLFPMLRLAIEFILSQKLERLDKKQRREALEKLLNSTQT
;
A
#
# COMPACT_ATOMS: atom_id res chain seq x y z
N MET A 1 27.65 21.98 22.41
CA MET A 1 27.31 22.53 21.10
C MET A 1 27.51 21.42 20.08
N GLU A 2 26.51 20.57 19.92
CA GLU A 2 26.39 19.68 18.77
C GLU A 2 25.03 20.02 18.20
N GLN A 3 25.06 20.79 17.11
CA GLN A 3 23.91 20.97 16.24
C GLN A 3 23.75 19.63 15.53
N ASP A 4 22.83 18.81 16.01
CA ASP A 4 22.32 17.69 15.25
C ASP A 4 21.73 18.25 13.96
N LYS A 5 22.47 18.07 12.87
CA LYS A 5 21.99 18.29 11.52
C LYS A 5 20.73 17.46 11.37
N VAL A 6 19.60 18.14 11.23
CA VAL A 6 18.33 17.57 10.75
C VAL A 6 18.68 16.71 9.53
N SER A 7 18.60 15.40 9.67
CA SER A 7 18.71 14.51 8.52
C SER A 7 17.55 14.84 7.60
N ASP A 8 17.91 15.16 6.36
CA ASP A 8 17.11 15.62 5.22
C ASP A 8 16.00 14.62 4.80
N ASN A 9 15.11 14.24 5.72
CA ASN A 9 13.84 13.62 5.38
C ASN A 9 12.88 14.76 5.06
N ASP A 10 12.47 14.88 3.80
CA ASP A 10 11.50 15.88 3.36
C ASP A 10 10.25 15.82 4.25
N PHE A 11 9.97 16.92 4.95
CA PHE A 11 8.84 16.99 5.87
C PHE A 11 7.54 16.77 5.08
N PRO A 12 6.72 15.76 5.41
CA PRO A 12 5.59 15.36 4.60
C PRO A 12 4.55 16.46 4.45
N THR A 13 3.87 16.47 3.30
CA THR A 13 2.67 17.27 3.10
C THR A 13 1.52 16.77 3.99
N PRO A 14 0.48 17.58 4.26
CA PRO A 14 -0.68 17.12 5.03
C PRO A 14 -1.32 15.84 4.48
N ASN A 15 -1.44 15.72 3.15
CA ASN A 15 -2.00 14.51 2.52
C ASN A 15 -1.11 13.28 2.74
N GLU A 16 0.20 13.42 2.70
CA GLU A 16 1.12 12.33 3.01
C GLU A 16 1.02 11.94 4.48
N PHE A 17 0.90 12.90 5.41
CA PHE A 17 0.61 12.61 6.82
C PHE A 17 -0.68 11.81 7.00
N PHE A 18 -1.74 12.14 6.26
CA PHE A 18 -3.01 11.42 6.35
C PHE A 18 -2.94 10.01 5.73
N LEU A 19 -2.31 9.85 4.57
CA LEU A 19 -2.47 8.64 3.74
C LEU A 19 -1.25 7.72 3.69
N SER A 20 -0.04 8.27 3.86
CA SER A 20 1.21 7.58 3.55
C SER A 20 2.08 7.35 4.78
N VAL A 21 2.14 8.32 5.70
CA VAL A 21 2.96 8.26 6.91
C VAL A 21 2.49 7.12 7.82
N ALA A 22 3.45 6.31 8.25
CA ALA A 22 3.23 5.21 9.17
C ALA A 22 2.87 5.70 10.57
N MET A 23 2.20 4.85 11.33
CA MET A 23 1.89 5.14 12.74
C MET A 23 3.19 5.17 13.56
N TYR A 24 3.31 6.14 14.46
CA TYR A 24 4.43 6.35 15.37
C TYR A 24 5.78 6.72 14.73
N GLU A 25 5.82 6.93 13.42
CA GLU A 25 6.96 7.57 12.76
C GLU A 25 6.99 9.07 13.11
N THR A 26 8.18 9.59 13.42
CA THR A 26 8.35 10.94 13.95
C THR A 26 9.19 11.80 13.01
N TYR A 27 8.65 12.97 12.65
CA TYR A 27 9.28 13.94 11.77
C TYR A 27 9.67 15.18 12.56
N LYS A 28 10.98 15.43 12.67
CA LYS A 28 11.51 16.65 13.32
C LYS A 28 11.17 17.87 12.47
N TRP A 29 11.00 19.00 13.14
CA TRP A 29 10.78 20.29 12.50
C TRP A 29 11.50 21.38 13.29
N ASP A 30 11.86 22.44 12.59
CA ASP A 30 12.47 23.65 13.15
C ASP A 30 11.74 24.89 12.62
N ASP A 31 12.29 26.08 12.86
CA ASP A 31 11.70 27.34 12.39
C ASP A 31 11.56 27.41 10.86
N THR A 32 12.38 26.67 10.09
CA THR A 32 12.29 26.65 8.61
C THR A 32 11.13 25.78 8.12
N ILE A 33 10.77 24.75 8.88
CA ILE A 33 9.70 23.79 8.57
C ILE A 33 8.37 24.19 9.24
N PHE A 34 8.39 25.16 10.16
CA PHE A 34 7.21 25.55 10.94
C PHE A 34 5.99 25.90 10.09
N ASP A 35 6.17 26.52 8.92
CA ASP A 35 5.08 26.78 7.97
C ASP A 35 4.40 25.50 7.49
N LYS A 36 5.15 24.44 7.18
CA LYS A 36 4.58 23.12 6.81
C LYS A 36 3.84 22.47 7.98
N VAL A 37 4.31 22.67 9.22
CA VAL A 37 3.61 22.20 10.43
C VAL A 37 2.29 22.94 10.60
N LEU A 38 2.26 24.25 10.32
CA LEU A 38 1.03 25.05 10.34
C LEU A 38 0.06 24.60 9.26
N ASP A 39 0.52 24.25 8.06
CA ASP A 39 -0.33 23.70 7.00
C ASP A 39 -1.04 22.42 7.45
N LEU A 40 -0.36 21.55 8.21
CA LEU A 40 -0.99 20.38 8.83
C LEU A 40 -1.99 20.78 9.92
N CYS A 41 -1.62 21.68 10.84
CA CYS A 41 -2.48 22.13 11.93
C CYS A 41 -3.72 22.90 11.47
N LYS A 42 -3.63 23.60 10.35
CA LYS A 42 -4.67 24.45 9.76
C LYS A 42 -5.27 23.85 8.50
N PHE A 43 -5.04 22.56 8.25
CA PHE A 43 -5.45 21.93 7.00
C PHE A 43 -6.95 22.14 6.74
N GLN A 44 -7.25 22.79 5.61
CA GLN A 44 -8.59 22.94 5.06
C GLN A 44 -8.61 22.35 3.66
N GLY A 45 -9.51 21.39 3.42
CA GLY A 45 -9.57 20.71 2.14
C GLY A 45 -10.28 19.38 2.21
N ALA A 46 -10.06 18.56 1.18
CA ALA A 46 -10.61 17.22 1.09
C ALA A 46 -9.48 16.18 1.09
N ILE A 47 -9.71 15.09 1.81
CA ILE A 47 -8.83 13.93 1.87
C ILE A 47 -9.49 12.84 1.03
N ASP A 48 -8.82 12.39 -0.03
CA ASP A 48 -9.27 11.25 -0.83
C ASP A 48 -8.88 9.94 -0.11
N THR A 49 -9.85 9.36 0.60
CA THR A 49 -9.64 8.14 1.36
C THR A 49 -10.86 7.21 1.28
N TYR A 50 -10.69 5.98 1.75
CA TYR A 50 -11.75 4.99 1.78
C TYR A 50 -12.80 5.33 2.83
N CYS A 51 -14.08 5.17 2.47
CA CYS A 51 -15.16 5.20 3.44
C CYS A 51 -15.57 3.77 3.77
N VAL A 52 -15.37 3.36 5.03
CA VAL A 52 -15.64 1.99 5.51
C VAL A 52 -17.13 1.64 5.40
N GLU A 53 -17.97 2.63 5.65
CA GLU A 53 -19.43 2.52 5.67
C GLU A 53 -20.00 2.50 4.25
N CYS A 54 -19.52 3.38 3.36
CA CYS A 54 -19.90 3.37 1.93
C CYS A 54 -19.30 2.19 1.17
N LYS A 55 -18.23 1.57 1.69
CA LYS A 55 -17.45 0.52 1.03
C LYS A 55 -16.87 0.93 -0.33
N ASP A 56 -16.49 2.20 -0.44
CA ASP A 56 -15.94 2.82 -1.64
C ASP A 56 -15.06 4.05 -1.31
N ARG A 57 -14.27 4.54 -2.29
CA ARG A 57 -13.44 5.74 -2.16
C ARG A 57 -14.35 6.96 -2.12
N SER A 58 -14.01 7.93 -1.29
CA SER A 58 -14.74 9.19 -1.23
C SER A 58 -13.83 10.33 -0.84
N LEU A 59 -14.24 11.53 -1.17
CA LEU A 59 -13.62 12.73 -0.63
C LEU A 59 -14.17 12.99 0.77
N PHE A 60 -13.29 13.09 1.75
CA PHE A 60 -13.60 13.47 3.12
C PHE A 60 -13.21 14.92 3.35
N VAL A 61 -14.21 15.79 3.55
CA VAL A 61 -14.00 17.23 3.69
C VAL A 61 -13.71 17.57 5.16
N VAL A 62 -12.60 18.24 5.40
CA VAL A 62 -12.24 18.78 6.70
C VAL A 62 -12.96 20.11 6.88
N ASN A 63 -13.89 20.14 7.83
CA ASN A 63 -14.62 21.36 8.20
C ASN A 63 -14.22 21.73 9.63
N TYR A 64 -13.22 22.59 9.77
CA TYR A 64 -13.00 23.29 11.02
C TYR A 64 -13.92 24.53 11.07
N PRO A 65 -14.47 24.90 12.24
CA PRO A 65 -14.87 26.29 12.44
C PRO A 65 -13.63 27.17 12.22
N ASP A 66 -13.79 28.32 11.57
CA ASP A 66 -12.67 29.21 11.23
C ASP A 66 -11.73 29.40 12.43
N HIS A 67 -10.50 28.88 12.29
CA HIS A 67 -9.50 28.97 13.34
C HIS A 67 -8.97 30.40 13.40
N TRP A 68 -9.41 31.16 14.41
CA TRP A 68 -8.91 32.50 14.71
C TRP A 68 -7.49 32.52 15.30
N ALA A 69 -6.89 31.35 15.55
CA ALA A 69 -5.55 31.23 16.11
C ALA A 69 -4.46 31.68 15.13
N SER A 70 -3.73 32.71 15.54
CA SER A 70 -2.61 33.31 14.80
C SER A 70 -1.40 32.37 14.72
N ARG A 71 -0.41 32.72 13.89
CA ARG A 71 0.88 32.02 13.82
C ARG A 71 1.56 31.96 15.20
N ALA A 72 1.50 33.06 15.95
CA ALA A 72 2.11 33.17 17.28
C ALA A 72 1.43 32.23 18.29
N ASP A 73 0.11 32.12 18.25
CA ASP A 73 -0.65 31.23 19.13
C ASP A 73 -0.23 29.77 18.97
N PHE A 74 -0.07 29.32 17.71
CA PHE A 74 0.46 27.97 17.44
C PHE A 74 1.91 27.82 17.87
N ARG A 75 2.77 28.84 17.67
CA ARG A 75 4.17 28.76 18.09
C ARG A 75 4.28 28.49 19.59
N THR A 76 3.55 29.25 20.41
CA THR A 76 3.50 29.05 21.87
C THR A 76 2.88 27.70 22.22
N LYS A 77 1.77 27.33 21.58
CA LYS A 77 1.06 26.08 21.88
C LYS A 77 1.89 24.82 21.61
N LEU A 78 2.74 24.84 20.58
CA LEU A 78 3.58 23.70 20.19
C LEU A 78 4.89 23.60 21.00
N GLN A 79 5.16 24.55 21.90
CA GLN A 79 6.24 24.45 22.90
C GLN A 79 5.97 23.38 23.96
N ASP A 80 4.71 22.94 24.09
CA ASP A 80 4.31 21.80 24.90
C ASP A 80 3.74 20.69 24.02
N PRO A 81 3.69 19.42 24.49
CA PRO A 81 3.06 18.33 23.76
C PRO A 81 1.58 18.62 23.45
N TYR A 82 1.26 18.77 22.17
CA TYR A 82 -0.08 19.07 21.68
C TYR A 82 -0.66 17.89 20.90
N ILE A 83 -1.94 17.56 21.15
CA ILE A 83 -2.68 16.56 20.37
C ILE A 83 -3.54 17.28 19.34
N LEU A 84 -3.17 17.14 18.07
CA LEU A 84 -3.95 17.59 16.93
C LEU A 84 -4.89 16.47 16.48
N VAL A 85 -6.19 16.78 16.38
CA VAL A 85 -7.21 15.89 15.82
C VAL A 85 -7.76 16.52 14.56
N VAL A 86 -7.58 15.82 13.43
CA VAL A 86 -8.14 16.19 12.12
C VAL A 86 -9.33 15.29 11.85
N GLN A 87 -10.53 15.85 11.95
CA GLN A 87 -11.78 15.15 11.65
C GLN A 87 -12.32 15.63 10.30
N ALA A 88 -12.61 14.67 9.43
CA ALA A 88 -13.15 14.91 8.10
C ALA A 88 -14.47 14.14 7.92
N LYS A 89 -15.39 14.67 7.12
CA LYS A 89 -16.70 14.07 6.86
C LYS A 89 -16.82 13.65 5.40
N CYS A 90 -17.35 12.45 5.16
CA CYS A 90 -17.57 11.96 3.81
C CYS A 90 -18.51 12.91 3.04
N SER A 91 -18.09 13.32 1.83
CA SER A 91 -18.86 14.17 0.93
C SER A 91 -20.19 13.55 0.49
N ARG A 92 -20.26 12.22 0.39
CA ARG A 92 -21.49 11.49 0.02
C ARG A 92 -22.48 11.38 1.19
N VAL A 93 -21.98 11.12 2.39
CA VAL A 93 -22.80 10.89 3.59
C VAL A 93 -22.13 11.54 4.80
N LYS A 94 -22.70 12.68 5.26
CA LYS A 94 -22.07 13.55 6.27
C LYS A 94 -21.89 12.90 7.66
N GLN A 95 -22.55 11.77 7.91
CA GLN A 95 -22.45 10.98 9.13
C GLN A 95 -21.18 10.11 9.17
N HIS A 96 -20.60 9.76 8.02
CA HIS A 96 -19.39 8.94 7.98
C HIS A 96 -18.16 9.84 8.21
N ILE A 97 -17.26 9.38 9.07
CA ILE A 97 -16.12 10.16 9.56
C ILE A 97 -14.80 9.51 9.19
N ALA A 98 -13.82 10.34 8.88
CA ALA A 98 -12.41 9.98 8.94
C ALA A 98 -11.75 10.86 10.01
N CYS A 99 -10.76 10.31 10.71
CA CYS A 99 -10.07 10.95 11.81
C CYS A 99 -8.58 10.63 11.74
N TYR A 100 -7.74 11.63 11.92
CA TYR A 100 -6.30 11.50 12.02
C TYR A 100 -5.81 12.23 13.26
N VAL A 101 -4.99 11.57 14.07
CA VAL A 101 -4.53 12.09 15.35
C VAL A 101 -3.01 12.18 15.34
N PHE A 102 -2.49 13.36 15.66
CA PHE A 102 -1.06 13.64 15.70
C PHE A 102 -0.66 14.16 17.08
N ARG A 103 0.49 13.71 17.57
CA ARG A 103 1.22 14.38 18.64
C ARG A 103 2.20 15.33 17.99
N VAL A 104 2.07 16.61 18.29
CA VAL A 104 2.93 17.69 17.78
C VAL A 104 3.64 18.32 18.95
N TYR A 105 4.97 18.36 18.90
CA TYR A 105 5.79 18.98 19.92
C TYR A 105 7.08 19.50 19.28
N GLU A 106 7.51 20.71 19.63
CA GLU A 106 8.73 21.30 19.08
C GLU A 106 9.97 20.44 19.30
N LYS A 107 10.15 19.85 20.50
CA LYS A 107 11.35 19.05 20.78
C LYS A 107 11.30 17.65 20.17
N ASP A 108 10.12 17.04 20.11
CA ASP A 108 9.98 15.66 19.66
C ASP A 108 9.66 15.54 18.17
N GLY A 109 8.98 16.52 17.59
CA GLY A 109 8.52 16.50 16.20
C GLY A 109 7.01 16.29 16.04
N VAL A 110 6.60 15.91 14.84
CA VAL A 110 5.24 15.48 14.51
C VAL A 110 5.20 13.96 14.41
N THR A 111 4.31 13.33 15.18
CA THR A 111 4.11 11.88 15.19
C THR A 111 2.64 11.57 14.96
N LYS A 112 2.33 10.72 13.99
CA LYS A 112 0.95 10.22 13.78
C LYS A 112 0.67 9.11 14.80
N ILE A 113 -0.30 9.34 15.69
CA ILE A 113 -0.62 8.44 16.81
C ILE A 113 -1.99 7.78 16.70
N GLY A 114 -2.81 8.16 15.71
CA GLY A 114 -4.14 7.60 15.48
C GLY A 114 -4.63 7.82 14.05
N GLN A 115 -5.40 6.87 13.52
CA GLN A 115 -6.16 7.06 12.28
C GLN A 115 -7.42 6.19 12.22
N TYR A 116 -8.46 6.73 11.59
CA TYR A 116 -9.66 6.02 11.14
C TYR A 116 -10.07 6.60 9.77
N PRO A 117 -10.36 5.79 8.75
CA PRO A 117 -10.22 4.34 8.71
C PRO A 117 -8.76 3.89 8.91
N SER A 118 -8.54 2.61 9.21
CA SER A 118 -7.18 2.08 9.24
C SER A 118 -6.58 2.08 7.83
N ALA A 119 -5.25 2.21 7.71
CA ALA A 119 -4.56 2.04 6.43
C ALA A 119 -4.88 0.69 5.77
N ALA A 120 -5.08 -0.36 6.58
CA ALA A 120 -5.53 -1.66 6.09
C ALA A 120 -6.94 -1.59 5.48
N ASP A 121 -7.87 -0.85 6.07
CA ASP A 121 -9.22 -0.69 5.52
C ASP A 121 -9.20 0.08 4.20
N ALA A 122 -8.37 1.12 4.08
CA ALA A 122 -8.21 1.84 2.83
C ALA A 122 -7.68 0.90 1.73
N ALA A 123 -6.66 0.11 2.05
CA ALA A 123 -6.05 -0.81 1.11
C ALA A 123 -6.94 -2.04 0.77
N LYS A 124 -7.90 -2.43 1.63
CA LYS A 124 -8.91 -3.47 1.31
C LYS A 124 -9.70 -3.12 0.05
N GLN A 125 -9.96 -1.84 -0.21
CA GLN A 125 -10.68 -1.44 -1.42
C GLN A 125 -9.82 -1.66 -2.67
N ASP A 126 -8.55 -1.28 -2.61
CA ASP A 126 -7.63 -1.51 -3.74
C ASP A 126 -7.50 -3.00 -4.05
N LEU A 127 -7.66 -3.87 -3.05
CA LEU A 127 -7.71 -5.33 -3.25
C LEU A 127 -9.05 -5.84 -3.78
N LYS A 128 -10.14 -5.06 -3.71
CA LYS A 128 -11.48 -5.47 -4.18
C LYS A 128 -11.46 -5.82 -5.67
N LYS A 129 -10.68 -5.10 -6.49
CA LYS A 129 -10.54 -5.40 -7.92
C LYS A 129 -9.92 -6.78 -8.16
N TYR A 130 -9.01 -7.21 -7.29
CA TYR A 130 -8.33 -8.51 -7.41
C TYR A 130 -9.14 -9.69 -6.87
N ARG A 131 -10.35 -9.47 -6.32
CA ARG A 131 -11.21 -10.56 -5.81
C ARG A 131 -11.50 -11.65 -6.83
N LYS A 132 -11.55 -11.30 -8.12
CA LYS A 132 -11.81 -12.25 -9.21
C LYS A 132 -10.60 -13.14 -9.54
N VAL A 133 -9.39 -12.75 -9.12
CA VAL A 133 -8.13 -13.39 -9.53
C VAL A 133 -7.26 -13.83 -8.35
N LEU A 134 -7.67 -13.55 -7.12
CA LEU A 134 -6.99 -13.92 -5.89
C LEU A 134 -7.98 -14.58 -4.93
N ASN A 135 -7.64 -15.74 -4.36
CA ASN A 135 -8.54 -16.45 -3.43
C ASN A 135 -8.73 -15.70 -2.09
N GLU A 136 -9.74 -16.10 -1.31
CA GLU A 136 -10.11 -15.40 -0.08
C GLU A 136 -9.01 -15.44 1.00
N GLU A 137 -8.29 -16.56 1.12
CA GLU A 137 -7.19 -16.70 2.08
C GLU A 137 -6.09 -15.67 1.81
N HIS A 138 -5.65 -15.56 0.55
CA HIS A 138 -4.61 -14.63 0.13
C HIS A 138 -5.08 -13.19 0.16
N GLN A 139 -6.35 -12.90 -0.08
CA GLN A 139 -6.91 -11.56 0.15
C GLN A 139 -6.82 -11.14 1.62
N LYS A 140 -7.19 -12.05 2.54
CA LYS A 140 -7.04 -11.84 3.99
C LYS A 140 -5.57 -11.69 4.36
N GLY A 141 -4.69 -12.49 3.78
CA GLY A 141 -3.24 -12.39 3.95
C GLY A 141 -2.69 -11.04 3.51
N TYR A 142 -3.10 -10.55 2.34
CA TYR A 142 -2.66 -9.26 1.81
C TYR A 142 -3.13 -8.12 2.72
N THR A 143 -4.40 -8.14 3.13
CA THR A 143 -4.96 -7.17 4.07
C THR A 143 -4.17 -7.15 5.39
N LYS A 144 -3.82 -8.32 5.93
CA LYS A 144 -2.99 -8.44 7.14
C LYS A 144 -1.59 -7.88 6.91
N ALA A 145 -0.99 -8.15 5.75
CA ALA A 145 0.32 -7.62 5.38
C ALA A 145 0.34 -6.09 5.42
N LEU A 146 -0.68 -5.45 4.85
CA LEU A 146 -0.84 -4.00 4.83
C LEU A 146 -1.05 -3.42 6.24
N GLY A 147 -1.83 -4.10 7.08
CA GLY A 147 -2.02 -3.71 8.48
C GLY A 147 -0.71 -3.77 9.27
N LEU A 148 0.02 -4.88 9.17
CA LEU A 148 1.33 -5.03 9.82
C LEU A 148 2.33 -3.98 9.36
N PHE A 149 2.40 -3.74 8.04
CA PHE A 149 3.23 -2.70 7.47
C PHE A 149 2.89 -1.31 8.03
N SER A 150 1.59 -0.98 8.16
CA SER A 150 1.15 0.30 8.71
C SER A 150 1.50 0.54 10.19
N HIS A 151 1.80 -0.54 10.92
CA HIS A 151 2.26 -0.53 12.31
C HIS A 151 3.78 -0.72 12.43
N GLY A 152 4.54 -0.61 11.34
CA GLY A 152 6.00 -0.76 11.35
C GLY A 152 6.50 -2.21 11.51
N VAL A 153 5.63 -3.20 11.34
CA VAL A 153 5.99 -4.63 11.42
C VAL A 153 6.33 -5.15 10.02
N GLY A 154 7.55 -4.86 9.56
CA GLY A 154 8.10 -5.23 8.27
C GLY A 154 8.25 -6.74 8.06
N ALA A 155 8.99 -7.45 8.91
CA ALA A 155 9.25 -8.89 8.71
C ALA A 155 7.95 -9.70 8.64
N GLY A 156 7.03 -9.42 9.57
CA GLY A 156 5.70 -10.03 9.59
C GLY A 156 4.88 -9.69 8.33
N SER A 157 4.91 -8.45 7.86
CA SER A 157 4.20 -8.05 6.65
C SER A 157 4.72 -8.77 5.39
N ILE A 158 6.05 -8.93 5.25
CA ILE A 158 6.65 -9.63 4.11
C ILE A 158 6.27 -11.11 4.10
N VAL A 159 6.16 -11.78 5.26
CA VAL A 159 5.78 -13.20 5.31
C VAL A 159 4.43 -13.44 4.61
N TYR A 160 3.45 -12.55 4.82
CA TYR A 160 2.16 -12.65 4.14
C TYR A 160 2.29 -12.40 2.63
N LEU A 161 3.05 -11.38 2.21
CA LEU A 161 3.27 -11.12 0.79
C LEU A 161 4.03 -12.26 0.10
N ARG A 162 5.01 -12.86 0.76
CA ARG A 162 5.77 -14.02 0.25
C ARG A 162 4.84 -15.19 -0.07
N LYS A 163 3.91 -15.52 0.84
CA LYS A 163 2.93 -16.60 0.61
C LYS A 163 2.05 -16.34 -0.61
N ILE A 164 1.62 -15.09 -0.79
CA ILE A 164 0.82 -14.68 -1.94
C ILE A 164 1.64 -14.79 -3.22
N PHE A 165 2.86 -14.28 -3.21
CA PHE A 165 3.76 -14.33 -4.36
C PHE A 165 4.06 -15.78 -4.76
N GLU A 166 4.42 -16.64 -3.81
CA GLU A 166 4.66 -18.07 -4.04
C GLU A 166 3.45 -18.77 -4.66
N HIS A 167 2.25 -18.48 -4.17
CA HIS A 167 1.02 -19.00 -4.74
C HIS A 167 0.81 -18.54 -6.19
N LEU A 168 1.00 -17.26 -6.49
CA LEU A 168 0.85 -16.73 -7.84
C LEU A 168 1.87 -17.33 -8.82
N ILE A 169 3.10 -17.58 -8.37
CA ILE A 169 4.12 -18.27 -9.16
C ILE A 169 3.73 -19.73 -9.38
N GLU A 170 3.15 -20.40 -8.39
CA GLU A 170 2.67 -21.77 -8.55
C GLU A 170 1.49 -21.85 -9.52
N GLU A 171 0.55 -20.90 -9.50
CA GLU A 171 -0.52 -20.83 -10.50
C GLU A 171 0.03 -20.65 -11.92
N ALA A 172 1.04 -19.78 -12.10
CA ALA A 172 1.71 -19.62 -13.40
C ALA A 172 2.43 -20.90 -13.84
N HIS A 173 3.04 -21.62 -12.90
CA HIS A 173 3.62 -22.94 -13.16
C HIS A 173 2.59 -23.97 -13.61
N GLN A 174 1.42 -24.01 -12.97
CA GLN A 174 0.32 -24.89 -13.39
C GLN A 174 -0.21 -24.57 -14.79
N GLU A 175 -0.19 -23.29 -15.18
CA GLU A 175 -0.52 -22.87 -16.56
C GLU A 175 0.57 -23.32 -17.54
N ALA A 176 1.84 -23.07 -17.20
CA ALA A 176 3.00 -23.47 -18.02
C ALA A 176 3.12 -24.98 -18.19
N SER A 177 2.73 -25.76 -17.18
CA SER A 177 2.78 -27.23 -17.21
C SER A 177 1.80 -27.84 -18.21
N LYS A 178 0.82 -27.08 -18.69
CA LYS A 178 -0.09 -27.50 -19.77
C LYS A 178 0.55 -27.35 -21.16
N ASP A 179 1.62 -26.57 -21.26
CA ASP A 179 2.40 -26.43 -22.48
C ASP A 179 3.46 -27.55 -22.55
N GLY A 180 3.31 -28.44 -23.53
CA GLY A 180 4.23 -29.56 -23.74
C GLY A 180 5.67 -29.10 -24.02
N ALA A 181 5.87 -27.99 -24.72
CA ALA A 181 7.19 -27.46 -25.03
C ALA A 181 7.89 -26.96 -23.76
N TRP A 182 7.14 -26.28 -22.88
CA TRP A 182 7.67 -25.82 -21.60
C TRP A 182 8.02 -27.02 -20.69
N MET A 183 7.14 -28.02 -20.61
CA MET A 183 7.36 -29.22 -19.80
C MET A 183 8.62 -29.98 -20.20
N SER A 184 8.86 -30.18 -21.50
CA SER A 184 10.08 -30.85 -21.99
C SER A 184 11.34 -30.04 -21.70
N ALA A 185 11.29 -28.70 -21.71
CA ALA A 185 12.45 -27.85 -21.48
C ALA A 185 12.79 -27.65 -20.00
N HIS A 186 11.77 -27.58 -19.12
CA HIS A 186 11.93 -27.07 -17.76
C HIS A 186 11.32 -27.93 -16.65
N GLY A 187 10.40 -28.85 -16.96
CA GLY A 187 9.56 -29.54 -15.97
C GLY A 187 10.34 -30.24 -14.85
N GLU A 188 11.32 -31.09 -15.18
CA GLU A 188 12.08 -31.86 -14.18
C GLU A 188 12.93 -30.99 -13.25
N ARG A 189 13.46 -29.87 -13.76
CA ARG A 189 14.39 -29.01 -13.03
C ARG A 189 13.67 -27.93 -12.22
N TYR A 190 12.44 -27.59 -12.59
CA TYR A 190 11.68 -26.48 -12.01
C TYR A 190 11.60 -26.52 -10.49
N LEU A 191 11.27 -27.69 -9.92
CA LEU A 191 11.09 -27.86 -8.47
C LEU A 191 12.37 -27.56 -7.67
N ARG A 192 13.55 -27.73 -8.28
CA ARG A 192 14.86 -27.47 -7.66
C ARG A 192 15.34 -26.03 -7.81
N LEU A 193 14.66 -25.23 -8.64
CA LEU A 193 15.04 -23.84 -8.87
C LEU A 193 14.72 -22.97 -7.66
N LYS A 194 15.63 -22.04 -7.34
CA LYS A 194 15.33 -20.94 -6.43
C LYS A 194 14.27 -20.02 -7.05
N MET A 195 13.53 -19.31 -6.21
CA MET A 195 12.43 -18.43 -6.64
C MET A 195 12.80 -17.51 -7.80
N ALA A 196 13.99 -16.91 -7.74
CA ALA A 196 14.39 -16.00 -8.81
C ALA A 196 14.58 -16.65 -10.18
N ASN A 197 14.98 -17.92 -10.22
CA ASN A 197 15.08 -18.68 -11.45
C ASN A 197 13.71 -19.25 -11.88
N LYS A 198 12.81 -19.56 -10.93
CA LYS A 198 11.42 -19.93 -11.24
C LYS A 198 10.71 -18.84 -12.04
N VAL A 199 10.86 -17.57 -11.64
CA VAL A 199 10.28 -16.43 -12.38
C VAL A 199 10.85 -16.35 -13.80
N LYS A 200 12.16 -16.57 -13.99
CA LYS A 200 12.80 -16.51 -15.32
C LYS A 200 12.30 -17.57 -16.29
N VAL A 201 12.10 -18.81 -15.81
CA VAL A 201 11.59 -19.90 -16.68
C VAL A 201 10.10 -19.75 -16.97
N LEU A 202 9.36 -18.99 -16.14
CA LEU A 202 7.95 -18.67 -16.34
C LEU A 202 7.73 -17.33 -17.08
N LYS A 203 8.75 -16.81 -17.78
CA LYS A 203 8.72 -15.48 -18.41
C LYS A 203 7.53 -15.25 -19.34
N ASP A 204 7.05 -16.29 -20.02
CA ASP A 204 5.96 -16.19 -20.99
C ASP A 204 4.57 -16.23 -20.32
N PHE A 205 4.52 -16.64 -19.05
CA PHE A 205 3.30 -16.76 -18.25
C PHE A 205 3.14 -15.63 -17.23
N LEU A 206 4.22 -14.90 -16.93
CA LEU A 206 4.27 -13.79 -15.98
C LEU A 206 4.37 -12.42 -16.67
N PRO A 207 4.16 -11.30 -15.95
CA PRO A 207 4.38 -9.96 -16.49
C PRO A 207 5.84 -9.72 -16.87
N SER A 208 6.08 -9.09 -18.02
CA SER A 208 7.43 -8.72 -18.46
C SER A 208 8.14 -7.81 -17.46
N ASP A 209 7.41 -6.88 -16.84
CA ASP A 209 7.92 -5.95 -15.83
C ASP A 209 8.50 -6.70 -14.63
N LEU A 210 7.85 -7.78 -14.22
CA LEU A 210 8.35 -8.63 -13.14
C LEU A 210 9.64 -9.33 -13.56
N VAL A 211 9.66 -9.97 -14.73
CA VAL A 211 10.79 -10.76 -15.23
C VAL A 211 12.04 -9.91 -15.45
N GLN A 212 11.86 -8.68 -15.94
CA GLN A 212 12.94 -7.73 -16.21
C GLN A 212 13.51 -7.08 -14.95
N HIS A 213 12.76 -7.09 -13.84
CA HIS A 213 13.17 -6.48 -12.59
C HIS A 213 13.28 -7.49 -11.43
N PRO A 214 14.28 -8.40 -11.45
CA PRO A 214 14.51 -9.35 -10.35
C PRO A 214 14.72 -8.71 -8.99
N LYS A 215 15.10 -7.42 -8.91
CA LYS A 215 15.23 -6.68 -7.65
C LYS A 215 13.91 -6.63 -6.85
N LEU A 216 12.76 -6.68 -7.51
CA LEU A 216 11.45 -6.60 -6.84
C LEU A 216 11.15 -7.79 -5.93
N TYR A 217 11.69 -8.97 -6.23
CA TYR A 217 11.40 -10.22 -5.50
C TYR A 217 12.66 -11.02 -5.14
N GLY A 218 13.84 -10.65 -5.67
CA GLY A 218 15.06 -11.45 -5.57
C GLY A 218 15.52 -11.66 -4.13
N PHE A 219 15.22 -10.70 -3.26
CA PHE A 219 15.47 -10.78 -1.82
C PHE A 219 14.71 -11.93 -1.15
N LEU A 220 13.62 -12.45 -1.73
CA LEU A 220 12.93 -13.63 -1.20
C LEU A 220 13.81 -14.89 -1.18
N SER A 221 14.82 -14.93 -2.05
CA SER A 221 15.80 -16.04 -2.09
C SER A 221 16.85 -15.95 -0.98
N GLN A 222 16.93 -14.81 -0.29
CA GLN A 222 17.74 -14.61 0.91
C GLN A 222 16.79 -14.75 2.12
N GLY A 223 17.20 -15.50 3.14
CA GLY A 223 16.36 -15.67 4.33
C GLY A 223 16.14 -14.33 5.02
N LEU A 224 14.89 -13.99 5.34
CA LEU A 224 14.55 -12.73 6.02
C LEU A 224 14.98 -12.73 7.50
N HIS A 225 15.49 -13.86 8.00
CA HIS A 225 15.82 -14.06 9.42
C HIS A 225 16.92 -13.13 9.95
N ASN A 226 17.76 -12.58 9.07
CA ASN A 226 18.83 -11.65 9.45
C ASN A 226 18.55 -10.21 8.97
N CYS A 227 17.34 -9.93 8.47
CA CYS A 227 16.97 -8.62 7.95
C CYS A 227 16.31 -7.78 9.07
N PRO A 228 16.85 -6.60 9.41
CA PRO A 228 16.23 -5.72 10.41
C PRO A 228 14.85 -5.23 9.92
N GLU A 229 14.00 -4.86 10.87
CA GLU A 229 12.63 -4.41 10.57
C GLU A 229 12.60 -3.22 9.60
N GLU A 230 13.49 -2.24 9.77
CA GLU A 230 13.60 -1.08 8.88
C GLU A 230 13.93 -1.46 7.43
N GLU A 231 14.78 -2.48 7.23
CA GLU A 231 15.10 -2.97 5.90
C GLU A 231 13.90 -3.75 5.32
N CYS A 232 13.19 -4.55 6.14
CA CYS A 232 11.95 -5.19 5.71
C CYS A 232 10.88 -4.18 5.27
N LEU A 233 10.74 -3.06 5.99
CA LEU A 233 9.82 -1.99 5.59
C LEU A 233 10.21 -1.38 4.23
N LYS A 234 11.50 -1.24 3.92
CA LYS A 234 11.97 -0.79 2.60
C LYS A 234 11.73 -1.82 1.49
N LEU A 235 11.79 -3.12 1.82
CA LEU A 235 11.55 -4.21 0.87
C LEU A 235 10.06 -4.43 0.57
N PHE A 236 9.17 -4.10 1.52
CA PHE A 236 7.73 -4.35 1.38
C PHE A 236 7.10 -3.71 0.12
N PRO A 237 7.31 -2.40 -0.19
CA PRO A 237 6.75 -1.78 -1.39
C PRO A 237 7.18 -2.48 -2.68
N MET A 238 8.42 -2.97 -2.75
CA MET A 238 8.94 -3.66 -3.94
C MET A 238 8.22 -4.99 -4.19
N LEU A 239 8.04 -5.81 -3.16
CA LEU A 239 7.33 -7.08 -3.29
C LEU A 239 5.83 -6.88 -3.51
N ARG A 240 5.25 -5.86 -2.87
CA ARG A 240 3.86 -5.46 -3.12
C ARG A 240 3.66 -5.14 -4.60
N LEU A 241 4.55 -4.36 -5.20
CA LEU A 241 4.49 -3.99 -6.61
C LEU A 241 4.64 -5.22 -7.53
N ALA A 242 5.56 -6.13 -7.22
CA ALA A 242 5.68 -7.40 -7.95
C ALA A 242 4.37 -8.21 -7.97
N ILE A 243 3.69 -8.32 -6.83
CA ILE A 243 2.39 -9.00 -6.72
C ILE A 243 1.33 -8.26 -7.54
N GLU A 244 1.28 -6.93 -7.45
CA GLU A 244 0.32 -6.10 -8.18
C GLU A 244 0.48 -6.23 -9.71
N PHE A 245 1.70 -6.34 -10.23
CA PHE A 245 1.93 -6.63 -11.65
C PHE A 245 1.29 -7.96 -12.08
N ILE A 246 1.50 -9.03 -11.30
CA ILE A 246 0.93 -10.36 -11.63
C ILE A 246 -0.59 -10.31 -11.59
N LEU A 247 -1.16 -9.73 -10.53
CA LEU A 247 -2.61 -9.63 -10.36
C LEU A 247 -3.27 -8.78 -11.46
N SER A 248 -2.63 -7.68 -11.87
CA SER A 248 -3.12 -6.82 -12.95
C SER A 248 -3.15 -7.55 -14.29
N GLN A 249 -2.06 -8.26 -14.65
CA GLN A 249 -2.03 -9.07 -15.87
C GLN A 249 -3.09 -10.19 -15.86
N LYS A 250 -3.30 -10.86 -14.72
CA LYS A 250 -4.36 -11.87 -14.58
C LYS A 250 -5.75 -11.27 -14.79
N LEU A 251 -5.99 -10.07 -14.24
CA LEU A 251 -7.26 -9.37 -14.39
C LEU A 251 -7.51 -8.96 -15.85
N GLU A 252 -6.49 -8.49 -16.55
CA GLU A 252 -6.57 -8.20 -17.99
C GLU A 252 -6.86 -9.44 -18.83
N ARG A 253 -6.20 -10.58 -18.54
CA ARG A 253 -6.48 -11.85 -19.23
C ARG A 253 -7.92 -12.30 -19.01
N LEU A 254 -8.43 -12.18 -17.78
CA LEU A 254 -9.81 -12.49 -17.44
C LEU A 254 -10.81 -11.60 -18.20
N ASP A 255 -10.58 -10.28 -18.21
CA ASP A 255 -11.45 -9.32 -18.90
C ASP A 255 -11.46 -9.56 -20.42
N LYS A 256 -10.29 -9.80 -21.04
CA LYS A 256 -10.18 -10.16 -22.47
C LYS A 256 -10.97 -11.44 -22.79
N LYS A 257 -10.88 -12.46 -21.93
CA LYS A 257 -11.63 -13.71 -22.10
C LYS A 257 -13.14 -13.47 -22.02
N GLN A 258 -13.61 -12.74 -21.00
CA GLN A 258 -15.02 -12.42 -20.83
C GLN A 258 -15.59 -11.61 -22.01
N ARG A 259 -14.83 -10.63 -22.52
CA ARG A 259 -15.23 -9.85 -23.70
C ARG A 259 -15.33 -10.73 -24.96
N ARG A 260 -14.41 -11.68 -25.14
CA ARG A 260 -14.45 -12.63 -26.27
C ARG A 260 -15.67 -13.55 -26.18
N GLU A 261 -15.93 -14.13 -25.02
CA GLU A 261 -17.11 -14.98 -24.79
C GLU A 261 -18.42 -14.21 -24.98
N ALA A 262 -18.47 -12.93 -24.56
CA ALA A 262 -19.62 -12.06 -24.80
C ALA A 262 -19.83 -11.78 -26.29
N LEU A 263 -18.75 -11.51 -27.04
CA LEU A 263 -18.80 -11.31 -28.48
C LEU A 263 -19.30 -12.56 -29.22
N GLU A 264 -18.76 -13.73 -28.89
CA GLU A 264 -19.18 -15.01 -29.49
C GLU A 264 -20.67 -15.29 -29.24
N LYS A 265 -21.16 -15.02 -28.02
CA LYS A 265 -22.60 -15.14 -27.71
C LYS A 265 -23.45 -14.19 -28.54
N LEU A 266 -23.02 -12.94 -28.71
CA LEU A 266 -23.73 -11.96 -29.54
C LEU A 266 -23.77 -12.41 -31.01
N LEU A 267 -22.63 -12.79 -31.59
CA LEU A 267 -22.54 -13.26 -32.97
C LEU A 267 -23.48 -14.45 -33.23
N ASN A 268 -23.50 -15.43 -32.32
CA ASN A 268 -24.37 -16.60 -32.44
C ASN A 268 -25.86 -16.25 -32.31
N SER A 269 -26.22 -15.26 -31.47
CA SER A 269 -27.61 -14.82 -31.33
C SER A 269 -28.14 -14.07 -32.56
N THR A 270 -27.28 -13.41 -33.34
CA THR A 270 -27.65 -12.68 -34.56
C THR A 270 -27.77 -13.57 -35.80
N GLN A 271 -27.40 -14.85 -35.70
CA GLN A 271 -27.52 -15.84 -36.79
C GLN A 271 -28.79 -16.70 -36.68
N THR A 272 -29.75 -16.29 -35.85
CA THR A 272 -31.09 -16.89 -35.69
C THR A 272 -32.14 -15.90 -36.16
#